data_AF-A0A941BCK6-F1
#
_entry.id   AF-A0A941BCK6-F1
#
_cell.length_a   1.000
_cell.length_b   1.000
_cell.length_c   1.000
_cell.angle_alpha   90.00
_cell.angle_beta   90.00
_cell.angle_gamma   90.00
#
_symmetry.space_group_name_H-M   'P 1'
#
loop_
_entity.id
_entity.type
_entity.pdbx_description
1 polymer ?
#
loop_
_entity_poly.entity_id
_entity_poly.type
_entity_poly.pdbx_seq_one_letter_code
_entity_poly.pdbx_strand_id
1 'polypeptide(L)'
;MAGLGLLLGVGAVHLALIDAAMRAAPPGHAAAALVAPSGLRVRLQAAPVDDTPADHPAMTVPATAPTPPRRSAGPPPEPPAPMPTAPPAPAATLPIVPSEPTDHAWPRYATRLPPPRTLRFAVSRGEARGEGRWEWQHDGQRFSSHLSAELDGRRLIEQHSQGGFDGHGLAPERALEREARGAARAVNFQREQGWLSFSGRAQAWALPEGAQDRLSWLPQLLAVLAAQPQWAVGATLRLPVAGADGDLGAWDWTLVDTEPLDGQPALHWQRPARRPYDHRIDLWLEAQAPHWPLAWQWLRTPGGSAVRWSRLDEAP
;
A
#
# COMPACT_ATOMS: atom_id res chain seq x y z
N MET A 1 25.22 -41.17 36.63
CA MET A 1 25.02 -40.07 37.61
C MET A 1 25.66 -38.80 37.05
N ALA A 2 24.86 -37.94 36.42
CA ALA A 2 25.06 -36.50 36.22
C ALA A 2 24.17 -36.04 35.06
N GLY A 3 23.21 -35.15 35.31
CA GLY A 3 22.40 -34.57 34.24
C GLY A 3 21.04 -34.02 34.65
N LEU A 4 20.92 -33.30 35.77
CA LEU A 4 19.73 -32.49 36.08
C LEU A 4 20.17 -31.27 36.90
N GLY A 5 20.36 -30.10 36.27
CA GLY A 5 20.83 -28.93 37.01
C GLY A 5 20.96 -27.59 36.27
N LEU A 6 20.60 -27.48 34.99
CA LEU A 6 20.86 -26.24 34.22
C LEU A 6 19.66 -25.64 33.48
N LEU A 7 18.42 -25.93 33.91
CA LEU A 7 17.22 -25.34 33.28
C LEU A 7 16.32 -24.53 34.22
N LEU A 8 16.69 -24.33 35.50
CA LEU A 8 15.91 -23.54 36.46
C LEU A 8 16.49 -22.14 36.77
N GLY A 9 17.62 -21.74 36.17
CA GLY A 9 18.31 -20.48 36.50
C GLY A 9 17.90 -19.24 35.69
N VAL A 10 17.36 -19.39 34.47
CA VAL A 10 17.15 -18.23 33.56
C VAL A 10 15.77 -17.59 33.72
N GLY A 11 14.75 -18.36 34.13
CA GLY A 11 13.39 -17.84 34.34
C GLY A 11 13.24 -16.93 35.56
N ALA A 12 14.02 -17.15 36.62
CA ALA A 12 13.93 -16.37 37.85
C ALA A 12 14.57 -14.97 37.73
N VAL A 13 15.54 -14.78 36.83
CA VAL A 13 16.22 -13.49 36.64
C VAL A 13 15.39 -12.53 35.77
N HIS A 14 14.61 -13.03 34.82
CA HIS A 14 13.75 -12.17 33.97
C HIS A 14 12.53 -11.62 34.73
N LEU A 15 11.97 -12.38 35.68
CA LEU A 15 10.84 -11.92 36.51
C LEU A 15 11.25 -10.89 37.57
N ALA A 16 12.48 -10.95 38.09
CA ALA A 16 12.97 -9.98 39.08
C ALA A 16 13.30 -8.60 38.49
N LEU A 17 13.68 -8.53 37.20
CA LEU A 17 13.97 -7.26 36.51
C LEU A 17 12.71 -6.48 36.10
N ILE A 18 11.58 -7.17 35.89
CA ILE A 18 10.30 -6.54 35.57
C ILE A 18 9.66 -5.91 36.82
N ASP A 19 9.80 -6.52 37.99
CA ASP A 19 9.22 -6.00 39.24
C ASP A 19 10.02 -4.80 39.83
N ALA A 20 11.31 -4.70 39.52
CA ALA A 20 12.15 -3.56 39.91
C ALA A 20 11.94 -2.32 39.02
N ALA A 21 11.57 -2.51 37.74
CA ALA A 21 11.30 -1.41 36.81
C ALA A 21 9.90 -0.77 36.98
N MET A 22 8.96 -1.48 37.63
CA MET A 22 7.62 -0.96 37.93
C MET A 22 7.51 -0.17 39.25
N ARG A 23 8.58 -0.08 40.06
CA ARG A 23 8.58 0.64 41.36
C ARG A 23 9.31 1.99 41.36
N ALA A 24 9.78 2.47 40.21
CA ALA A 24 10.44 3.77 40.11
C ALA A 24 9.67 4.72 39.19
N ALA A 25 8.49 5.14 39.63
CA ALA A 25 7.79 6.31 39.07
C ALA A 25 7.75 7.41 40.14
N PRO A 26 8.41 8.57 39.96
CA PRO A 26 8.13 9.74 40.77
C PRO A 26 6.87 10.46 40.25
N PRO A 27 6.01 11.01 41.13
CA PRO A 27 4.79 11.71 40.72
C PRO A 27 5.07 13.17 40.35
N GLY A 28 4.40 13.62 39.28
CA GLY A 28 3.82 14.96 39.06
C GLY A 28 4.70 16.20 39.18
N HIS A 29 4.74 17.02 38.11
CA HIS A 29 4.67 18.49 38.21
C HIS A 29 3.89 19.06 37.01
N ALA A 30 3.10 20.08 37.31
CA ALA A 30 2.14 20.74 36.46
C ALA A 30 2.76 21.77 35.48
N ALA A 31 2.01 22.02 34.40
CA ALA A 31 1.85 23.25 33.62
C ALA A 31 3.07 24.16 33.34
N ALA A 32 3.37 24.35 32.05
CA ALA A 32 3.74 25.67 31.51
C ALA A 32 3.51 25.71 29.99
N ALA A 33 2.64 26.64 29.57
CA ALA A 33 2.52 27.08 28.19
C ALA A 33 3.82 27.74 27.73
N LEU A 34 4.29 27.45 26.52
CA LEU A 34 5.32 28.27 25.88
C LEU A 34 4.96 28.61 24.43
N VAL A 35 4.90 29.91 24.24
CA VAL A 35 4.65 30.75 23.07
C VAL A 35 5.58 30.42 21.88
N ALA A 36 5.02 30.48 20.67
CA ALA A 36 5.75 30.46 19.40
C ALA A 36 6.49 31.78 19.12
N PRO A 37 7.57 31.74 18.31
CA PRO A 37 7.81 32.83 17.39
C PRO A 37 7.82 32.39 15.93
N SER A 38 7.00 33.10 15.16
CA SER A 38 6.99 33.18 13.71
C SER A 38 8.28 33.80 13.17
N GLY A 39 8.71 33.35 11.99
CA GLY A 39 9.49 34.18 11.07
C GLY A 39 10.77 33.55 10.53
N LEU A 40 10.67 32.85 9.40
CA LEU A 40 11.76 32.81 8.43
C LEU A 40 11.18 32.72 7.02
N ARG A 41 11.29 33.81 6.25
CA ARG A 41 11.02 33.82 4.81
C ARG A 41 12.35 33.58 4.09
N VAL A 42 12.44 32.51 3.30
CA VAL A 42 13.56 32.30 2.37
C VAL A 42 13.03 32.54 0.95
N ARG A 43 13.64 33.53 0.28
CA ARG A 43 13.43 33.90 -1.12
C ARG A 43 14.38 33.05 -1.96
N LEU A 44 13.86 32.19 -2.84
CA LEU A 44 14.66 31.49 -3.85
C LEU A 44 14.37 32.09 -5.23
N GLN A 45 15.45 32.55 -5.86
CA GLN A 45 15.49 33.21 -7.15
C GLN A 45 15.86 32.16 -8.20
N ALA A 46 15.05 32.05 -9.26
CA ALA A 46 15.30 31.16 -10.38
C ALA A 46 16.31 31.79 -11.37
N ALA A 47 17.20 30.96 -11.91
CA ALA A 47 18.05 31.30 -13.05
C ALA A 47 17.57 30.49 -14.29
N PRO A 48 17.58 31.09 -15.49
CA PRO A 48 17.06 30.47 -16.72
C PRO A 48 18.12 29.56 -17.38
N VAL A 49 17.67 28.55 -18.12
CA VAL A 49 18.52 27.80 -19.06
C VAL A 49 17.85 27.87 -20.43
N ASP A 50 18.63 28.38 -21.39
CA ASP A 50 18.25 28.65 -22.77
C ASP A 50 17.99 27.37 -23.59
N ASP A 51 16.96 27.44 -24.43
CA ASP A 51 16.74 26.61 -25.62
C ASP A 51 17.73 27.00 -26.73
N THR A 52 18.25 26.02 -27.49
CA THR A 52 18.38 26.05 -28.98
C THR A 52 18.85 24.68 -29.50
N PRO A 53 18.29 24.16 -30.62
CA PRO A 53 18.55 22.82 -31.16
C PRO A 53 19.69 22.79 -32.20
N ALA A 54 20.27 21.61 -32.44
CA ALA A 54 21.21 21.39 -33.56
C ALA A 54 20.93 20.09 -34.33
N ASP A 55 20.64 20.35 -35.60
CA ASP A 55 20.55 19.60 -36.85
C ASP A 55 21.28 18.24 -37.04
N HIS A 56 20.68 17.44 -37.93
CA HIS A 56 21.18 16.18 -38.50
C HIS A 56 22.30 16.43 -39.54
N PRO A 57 23.05 15.38 -39.89
CA PRO A 57 23.08 15.04 -41.32
C PRO A 57 22.83 13.57 -41.62
N ALA A 58 22.14 13.37 -42.74
CA ALA A 58 21.86 12.11 -43.39
C ALA A 58 23.14 11.47 -43.95
N MET A 59 23.16 10.13 -44.03
CA MET A 59 24.08 9.42 -44.92
C MET A 59 23.42 8.21 -45.57
N THR A 60 23.68 8.13 -46.87
CA THR A 60 22.99 7.40 -47.93
C THR A 60 23.36 5.91 -47.99
N VAL A 61 22.43 5.10 -48.50
CA VAL A 61 22.55 3.67 -48.82
C VAL A 61 23.55 3.41 -49.97
N PRO A 62 24.15 2.22 -50.07
CA PRO A 62 23.77 1.39 -51.22
C PRO A 62 23.59 -0.11 -50.90
N ALA A 63 22.72 -0.73 -51.70
CA ALA A 63 22.41 -2.14 -51.71
C ALA A 63 23.49 -2.97 -52.44
N THR A 64 23.78 -4.16 -51.93
CA THR A 64 24.20 -5.32 -52.75
C THR A 64 23.92 -6.63 -52.01
N ALA A 65 23.09 -7.49 -52.61
CA ALA A 65 22.91 -8.88 -52.20
C ALA A 65 23.93 -9.79 -52.94
N PRO A 66 24.36 -10.89 -52.32
CA PRO A 66 24.37 -12.15 -53.06
C PRO A 66 23.84 -13.35 -52.23
N THR A 67 23.34 -14.36 -52.94
CA THR A 67 22.86 -15.67 -52.47
C THR A 67 23.30 -16.70 -53.54
N PRO A 68 23.47 -18.01 -53.28
CA PRO A 68 24.05 -18.79 -52.15
C PRO A 68 25.21 -19.71 -52.64
N PRO A 69 25.65 -20.71 -51.84
CA PRO A 69 25.52 -22.07 -52.39
C PRO A 69 24.73 -23.04 -51.51
N ARG A 70 24.02 -23.91 -52.22
CA ARG A 70 23.11 -24.97 -51.79
C ARG A 70 23.89 -26.10 -51.10
N ARG A 71 23.57 -26.41 -49.83
CA ARG A 71 23.99 -27.67 -49.18
C ARG A 71 22.92 -28.73 -49.38
N SER A 72 23.37 -29.93 -49.74
CA SER A 72 22.58 -31.14 -49.92
C SER A 72 21.82 -31.51 -48.65
N ALA A 73 20.54 -31.86 -48.82
CA ALA A 73 19.71 -32.42 -47.77
C ALA A 73 20.12 -33.88 -47.49
N GLY A 74 20.48 -34.17 -46.25
CA GLY A 74 20.48 -35.55 -45.72
C GLY A 74 19.05 -36.03 -45.45
N PRO A 75 18.83 -37.34 -45.29
CA PRO A 75 17.51 -37.91 -45.07
C PRO A 75 16.88 -37.40 -43.75
N PRO A 76 15.54 -37.38 -43.64
CA PRO A 76 14.86 -36.82 -42.48
C PRO A 76 15.11 -37.68 -41.22
N PRO A 77 15.25 -37.07 -40.03
CA PRO A 77 15.26 -37.82 -38.78
C PRO A 77 13.86 -38.39 -38.50
N GLU A 78 13.86 -39.62 -38.01
CA GLU A 78 12.68 -40.38 -37.57
C GLU A 78 11.95 -39.66 -36.41
N PRO A 79 10.60 -39.71 -36.32
CA PRO A 79 9.87 -39.04 -35.26
C PRO A 79 10.24 -39.60 -33.87
N PRO A 80 10.35 -38.75 -32.83
CA PRO A 80 10.55 -39.25 -31.48
C PRO A 80 9.31 -40.05 -31.03
N ALA A 81 9.56 -41.20 -30.41
CA ALA A 81 8.53 -42.00 -29.76
C ALA A 81 7.74 -41.15 -28.75
N PRO A 82 6.42 -41.38 -28.60
CA PRO A 82 5.60 -40.62 -27.67
C PRO A 82 6.10 -40.87 -26.24
N MET A 83 6.50 -39.79 -25.56
CA MET A 83 6.71 -39.83 -24.12
C MET A 83 5.37 -40.15 -23.43
N PRO A 84 5.36 -40.98 -22.38
CA PRO A 84 4.16 -41.18 -21.58
C PRO A 84 3.73 -39.81 -21.02
N THR A 85 2.51 -39.40 -21.35
CA THR A 85 1.84 -38.28 -20.71
C THR A 85 1.83 -38.55 -19.21
N ALA A 86 2.66 -37.80 -18.48
CA ALA A 86 2.54 -37.76 -17.03
C ALA A 86 1.11 -37.29 -16.73
N PRO A 87 0.37 -37.98 -15.84
CA PRO A 87 -0.96 -37.55 -15.46
C PRO A 87 -0.90 -36.10 -14.96
N PRO A 88 -1.93 -35.27 -15.23
CA PRO A 88 -1.97 -33.93 -14.69
C PRO A 88 -1.74 -34.01 -13.19
N ALA A 89 -0.73 -33.31 -12.69
CA ALA A 89 -0.56 -33.13 -11.26
C ALA A 89 -1.91 -32.64 -10.71
N PRO A 90 -2.45 -33.26 -9.64
CA PRO A 90 -3.72 -32.83 -9.09
C PRO A 90 -3.62 -31.34 -8.81
N ALA A 91 -4.59 -30.57 -9.32
CA ALA A 91 -4.75 -29.18 -8.94
C ALA A 91 -4.73 -29.17 -7.41
N ALA A 92 -3.68 -28.61 -6.83
CA ALA A 92 -3.58 -28.48 -5.39
C ALA A 92 -4.76 -27.59 -4.98
N THR A 93 -5.84 -28.21 -4.51
CA THR A 93 -6.99 -27.51 -3.96
C THR A 93 -6.47 -26.72 -2.77
N LEU A 94 -6.27 -25.42 -2.96
CA LEU A 94 -5.92 -24.54 -1.86
C LEU A 94 -7.07 -24.60 -0.85
N PRO A 95 -6.81 -24.73 0.45
CA PRO A 95 -7.85 -24.58 1.45
C PRO A 95 -8.40 -23.15 1.37
N ILE A 96 -9.62 -23.02 0.84
CA ILE A 96 -10.36 -21.75 0.79
C ILE A 96 -11.00 -21.55 2.14
N VAL A 97 -10.56 -20.52 2.85
CA VAL A 97 -11.14 -20.13 4.12
C VAL A 97 -12.29 -19.17 3.85
N PRO A 98 -13.46 -19.37 4.49
CA PRO A 98 -14.53 -18.39 4.43
C PRO A 98 -14.00 -17.04 4.89
N SER A 99 -14.28 -15.99 4.14
CA SER A 99 -14.13 -14.63 4.66
C SER A 99 -15.00 -14.48 5.90
N GLU A 100 -14.54 -13.69 6.89
CA GLU A 100 -15.25 -13.51 8.16
C GLU A 100 -16.78 -13.38 7.91
N PRO A 101 -17.63 -14.18 8.59
CA PRO A 101 -19.06 -14.04 8.46
C PRO A 101 -19.45 -12.67 8.99
N THR A 102 -19.70 -11.73 8.08
CA THR A 102 -20.50 -10.58 8.42
C THR A 102 -21.95 -11.06 8.43
N ASP A 103 -22.65 -10.90 9.55
CA ASP A 103 -24.10 -11.15 9.66
C ASP A 103 -24.94 -10.35 8.65
N HIS A 104 -24.30 -9.45 7.90
CA HIS A 104 -24.86 -8.59 6.87
C HIS A 104 -23.97 -8.63 5.63
N ALA A 105 -24.56 -8.46 4.44
CA ALA A 105 -23.82 -8.28 3.20
C ALA A 105 -22.85 -7.09 3.30
N TRP A 106 -21.73 -7.15 2.58
CA TRP A 106 -20.79 -6.03 2.52
C TRP A 106 -21.48 -4.79 1.96
N PRO A 107 -21.29 -3.59 2.55
CA PRO A 107 -21.94 -2.39 2.05
C PRO A 107 -21.51 -2.06 0.62
N ARG A 108 -22.47 -1.63 -0.21
CA ARG A 108 -22.20 -1.10 -1.54
C ARG A 108 -22.28 0.42 -1.52
N TYR A 109 -21.24 1.06 -2.05
CA TYR A 109 -21.14 2.52 -2.12
C TYR A 109 -21.20 3.01 -3.57
N ALA A 110 -21.82 4.18 -3.79
CA ALA A 110 -21.64 4.91 -5.03
C ALA A 110 -20.19 5.42 -5.11
N THR A 111 -19.61 5.44 -6.31
CA THR A 111 -18.23 5.86 -6.54
C THR A 111 -18.13 6.86 -7.69
N ARG A 112 -17.24 7.84 -7.54
CA ARG A 112 -16.81 8.77 -8.58
C ARG A 112 -15.29 8.82 -8.57
N LEU A 113 -14.67 8.22 -9.58
CA LEU A 113 -13.22 8.06 -9.61
C LEU A 113 -12.48 9.41 -9.56
N PRO A 114 -11.48 9.58 -8.69
CA PRO A 114 -10.63 10.76 -8.72
C PRO A 114 -9.82 10.78 -10.04
N PRO A 115 -9.52 11.96 -10.60
CA PRO A 115 -8.70 12.06 -11.80
C PRO A 115 -7.29 11.48 -11.56
N PRO A 116 -6.60 10.99 -12.60
CA PRO A 116 -5.20 10.60 -12.46
C PRO A 116 -4.34 11.73 -11.86
N ARG A 117 -3.48 11.40 -10.90
CA ARG A 117 -2.60 12.37 -10.22
C ARG A 117 -1.39 11.68 -9.61
N THR A 118 -0.28 12.42 -9.53
CA THR A 118 0.89 12.03 -8.75
C THR A 118 1.05 13.00 -7.58
N LEU A 119 1.17 12.46 -6.37
CA LEU A 119 1.39 13.21 -5.14
C LEU A 119 2.76 12.88 -4.56
N ARG A 120 3.44 13.90 -4.03
CA ARG A 120 4.69 13.76 -3.29
C ARG A 120 4.46 14.06 -1.81
N PHE A 121 5.22 13.41 -0.95
CA PHE A 121 5.08 13.52 0.50
C PHE A 121 6.45 13.63 1.17
N ALA A 122 6.53 14.45 2.21
CA ALA A 122 7.56 14.30 3.23
C ALA A 122 7.15 13.16 4.15
N VAL A 123 8.07 12.22 4.38
CA VAL A 123 7.84 11.05 5.22
C VAL A 123 8.73 11.13 6.46
N SER A 124 8.19 10.77 7.62
CA SER A 124 8.94 10.78 8.86
C SER A 124 8.55 9.64 9.80
N ARG A 125 9.52 9.18 10.58
CA ARG A 125 9.32 8.22 11.66
C ARG A 125 10.33 8.48 12.78
N GLY A 126 9.89 9.11 13.86
CA GLY A 126 10.81 9.61 14.88
C GLY A 126 11.73 10.69 14.29
N GLU A 127 13.04 10.52 14.44
CA GLU A 127 14.04 11.43 13.86
C GLU A 127 14.31 11.18 12.37
N ALA A 128 14.02 9.97 11.87
CA ALA A 128 14.24 9.60 10.48
C ALA A 128 13.34 10.40 9.54
N ARG A 129 13.90 10.84 8.41
CA ARG A 129 13.20 11.65 7.38
C ARG A 129 13.40 11.03 6.00
N GLY A 130 12.48 11.33 5.09
CA GLY A 130 12.61 10.94 3.70
C GLY A 130 11.43 11.42 2.86
N GLU A 131 11.27 10.81 1.70
CA GLU A 131 10.26 11.19 0.73
C GLU A 131 9.37 9.99 0.37
N GLY A 132 8.16 10.32 -0.06
CA GLY A 132 7.19 9.37 -0.57
C GLY A 132 6.54 9.90 -1.83
N ARG A 133 6.09 8.98 -2.68
CA ARG A 133 5.36 9.27 -3.90
C ARG A 133 4.19 8.31 -4.04
N TRP A 134 3.01 8.85 -4.33
CA TRP A 134 1.84 8.08 -4.74
C TRP A 134 1.43 8.49 -6.15
N GLU A 135 1.35 7.52 -7.05
CA GLU A 135 0.94 7.68 -8.44
C GLU A 135 -0.38 6.94 -8.66
N TRP A 136 -1.42 7.67 -9.03
CA TRP A 136 -2.74 7.12 -9.36
C TRP A 136 -3.04 7.36 -10.85
N GLN A 137 -3.33 6.29 -11.58
CA GLN A 137 -3.62 6.33 -13.01
C GLN A 137 -4.80 5.42 -13.34
N HIS A 138 -5.65 5.85 -14.29
CA HIS A 138 -6.70 5.02 -14.89
C HIS A 138 -7.15 5.59 -16.24
N ASP A 139 -7.75 4.74 -17.06
CA ASP A 139 -8.35 5.07 -18.36
C ASP A 139 -9.88 4.85 -18.40
N GLY A 140 -10.49 4.61 -17.24
CA GLY A 140 -11.90 4.26 -17.07
C GLY A 140 -12.24 2.78 -17.29
N GLN A 141 -11.32 1.97 -17.81
CA GLN A 141 -11.45 0.51 -17.90
C GLN A 141 -10.52 -0.20 -16.90
N ARG A 142 -9.29 0.28 -16.78
CA ARG A 142 -8.28 -0.22 -15.87
C ARG A 142 -7.65 0.89 -15.05
N PHE A 143 -7.09 0.50 -13.91
CA PHE A 143 -6.31 1.38 -13.05
C PHE A 143 -4.93 0.78 -12.72
N SER A 144 -4.02 1.68 -12.34
CA SER A 144 -2.75 1.36 -11.71
C SER A 144 -2.49 2.38 -10.59
N SER A 145 -2.14 1.89 -9.41
CA SER A 145 -1.79 2.68 -8.23
C SER A 145 -0.42 2.25 -7.74
N HIS A 146 0.54 3.17 -7.63
CA HIS A 146 1.89 2.89 -7.16
C HIS A 146 2.25 3.81 -5.99
N LEU A 147 2.60 3.24 -4.84
CA LEU A 147 3.06 3.96 -3.67
C LEU A 147 4.48 3.54 -3.32
N SER A 148 5.37 4.51 -3.15
CA SER A 148 6.74 4.26 -2.72
C SER A 148 7.16 5.28 -1.67
N ALA A 149 8.01 4.87 -0.73
CA ALA A 149 8.71 5.78 0.16
C ALA A 149 10.02 5.21 0.68
N GLU A 150 10.86 6.14 1.14
CA GLU A 150 12.10 5.86 1.84
C GLU A 150 12.26 6.72 3.10
N LEU A 151 13.10 6.25 4.00
CA LEU A 151 13.57 6.96 5.18
C LEU A 151 15.08 6.79 5.28
N ASP A 152 15.81 7.89 5.44
CA ASP A 152 17.28 7.94 5.52
C ASP A 152 17.95 7.13 4.39
N GLY A 153 17.46 7.29 3.15
CA GLY A 153 17.97 6.62 1.94
C GLY A 153 17.69 5.12 1.87
N ARG A 154 16.77 4.60 2.68
CA ARG A 154 16.35 3.18 2.65
C ARG A 154 14.86 3.08 2.38
N ARG A 155 14.47 2.18 1.47
CA ARG A 155 13.05 1.89 1.23
C ARG A 155 12.33 1.62 2.54
N LEU A 156 11.22 2.31 2.74
CA LEU A 156 10.26 2.07 3.79
C LEU A 156 9.20 1.09 3.29
N ILE A 157 8.63 1.40 2.12
CA ILE A 157 7.54 0.65 1.51
C ILE A 157 7.51 0.88 0.00
N GLU A 158 7.09 -0.14 -0.73
CA GLU A 158 6.78 -0.09 -2.15
C GLU A 158 5.56 -1.00 -2.38
N GLN A 159 4.47 -0.41 -2.87
CA GLN A 159 3.21 -1.09 -3.14
C GLN A 159 2.73 -0.75 -4.53
N HIS A 160 2.21 -1.75 -5.25
CA HIS A 160 1.61 -1.56 -6.56
C HIS A 160 0.29 -2.33 -6.59
N SER A 161 -0.79 -1.69 -7.04
CA SER A 161 -2.09 -2.31 -7.22
C SER A 161 -2.60 -2.01 -8.61
N GLN A 162 -3.20 -3.01 -9.25
CA GLN A 162 -3.77 -2.91 -10.59
C GLN A 162 -5.04 -3.75 -10.69
N GLY A 163 -5.94 -3.30 -11.56
CA GLY A 163 -7.18 -4.02 -11.84
C GLY A 163 -8.14 -3.19 -12.70
N GLY A 164 -9.41 -3.56 -12.63
CA GLY A 164 -10.50 -2.90 -13.35
C GLY A 164 -11.49 -2.23 -12.41
N PHE A 165 -12.73 -2.14 -12.89
CA PHE A 165 -13.85 -1.58 -12.13
C PHE A 165 -15.06 -2.51 -12.21
N ASP A 166 -15.85 -2.54 -11.14
CA ASP A 166 -17.11 -3.28 -11.09
C ASP A 166 -18.21 -2.47 -10.39
N GLY A 167 -19.35 -3.10 -10.09
CA GLY A 167 -20.47 -2.46 -9.42
C GLY A 167 -20.15 -1.85 -8.04
N HIS A 168 -19.03 -2.20 -7.43
CA HIS A 168 -18.55 -1.70 -6.14
C HIS A 168 -17.45 -0.62 -6.27
N GLY A 169 -17.07 -0.22 -7.49
CA GLY A 169 -15.99 0.73 -7.72
C GLY A 169 -14.72 0.04 -8.20
N LEU A 170 -13.60 0.25 -7.51
CA LEU A 170 -12.33 -0.41 -7.86
C LEU A 170 -12.42 -1.92 -7.62
N ALA A 171 -12.01 -2.67 -8.62
CA ALA A 171 -11.94 -4.13 -8.58
C ALA A 171 -10.47 -4.55 -8.81
N PRO A 172 -9.62 -4.52 -7.77
CA PRO A 172 -8.23 -4.97 -7.90
C PRO A 172 -8.19 -6.42 -8.36
N GLU A 173 -7.19 -6.72 -9.20
CA GLU A 173 -6.88 -8.05 -9.74
C GLU A 173 -5.58 -8.58 -9.14
N ARG A 174 -4.61 -7.68 -8.91
CA ARG A 174 -3.33 -8.02 -8.31
C ARG A 174 -2.75 -6.82 -7.56
N ALA A 175 -2.22 -7.09 -6.38
CA ALA A 175 -1.38 -6.14 -5.67
C ALA A 175 -0.07 -6.77 -5.21
N LEU A 176 0.99 -5.97 -5.26
CA LEU A 176 2.34 -6.27 -4.83
C LEU A 176 2.68 -5.39 -3.64
N GLU A 177 3.32 -5.98 -2.64
CA GLU A 177 3.79 -5.27 -1.46
C GLU A 177 5.22 -5.68 -1.14
N ARG A 178 6.07 -4.68 -0.89
CA ARG A 178 7.45 -4.85 -0.49
C ARG A 178 7.77 -3.87 0.62
N GLU A 179 8.05 -4.43 1.79
CA GLU A 179 8.47 -3.66 2.95
C GLU A 179 9.97 -3.27 2.85
N ALA A 180 10.46 -2.57 3.87
CA ALA A 180 11.85 -2.16 4.00
C ALA A 180 12.85 -3.31 3.85
N ARG A 181 12.48 -4.51 4.32
CA ARG A 181 13.27 -5.74 4.20
C ARG A 181 12.39 -6.84 3.63
N GLY A 182 12.98 -7.67 2.76
CA GLY A 182 12.33 -8.87 2.25
C GLY A 182 11.96 -8.83 0.77
N ALA A 183 11.49 -9.98 0.30
CA ALA A 183 10.96 -10.14 -1.05
C ALA A 183 9.58 -9.51 -1.17
N ALA A 184 9.21 -9.12 -2.40
CA ALA A 184 7.84 -8.71 -2.69
C ALA A 184 6.91 -9.90 -2.48
N ARG A 185 5.74 -9.61 -1.92
CA ARG A 185 4.62 -10.54 -1.82
C ARG A 185 3.48 -10.00 -2.67
N ALA A 186 2.61 -10.89 -3.12
CA ALA A 186 1.45 -10.52 -3.91
C ALA A 186 0.17 -11.08 -3.30
N VAL A 187 -0.92 -10.33 -3.44
CA VAL A 187 -2.30 -10.83 -3.38
C VAL A 187 -2.87 -10.80 -4.80
N ASN A 188 -3.60 -11.86 -5.18
CA ASN A 188 -4.26 -11.97 -6.47
C ASN A 188 -5.76 -12.21 -6.22
N PHE A 189 -6.62 -11.49 -6.93
CA PHE A 189 -8.07 -11.58 -6.80
C PHE A 189 -8.63 -12.36 -8.00
N GLN A 190 -9.08 -13.59 -7.77
CA GLN A 190 -9.65 -14.48 -8.78
C GLN A 190 -11.16 -14.26 -8.85
N ARG A 191 -11.58 -13.12 -9.40
CA ARG A 191 -12.99 -12.67 -9.33
C ARG A 191 -13.96 -13.65 -9.98
N GLU A 192 -13.61 -14.16 -11.16
CA GLU A 192 -14.42 -15.16 -11.87
C GLU A 192 -14.59 -16.45 -11.07
N GLN A 193 -13.60 -16.80 -10.24
CA GLN A 193 -13.62 -18.01 -9.43
C GLN A 193 -14.11 -17.75 -7.97
N GLY A 194 -14.27 -16.49 -7.56
CA GLY A 194 -14.81 -16.12 -6.24
C GLY A 194 -13.84 -16.31 -5.07
N TRP A 195 -12.53 -16.24 -5.28
CA TRP A 195 -11.53 -16.30 -4.20
C TRP A 195 -10.34 -15.36 -4.43
N LEU A 196 -9.50 -15.19 -3.41
CA LEU A 196 -8.21 -14.52 -3.50
C LEU A 196 -7.10 -15.38 -2.89
N SER A 197 -5.87 -15.16 -3.32
CA SER A 197 -4.70 -15.94 -2.91
C SER A 197 -3.43 -15.12 -2.82
N PHE A 198 -2.40 -15.69 -2.20
CA PHE A 198 -1.16 -14.98 -1.89
C PHE A 198 0.07 -15.73 -2.39
N SER A 199 1.08 -15.00 -2.85
CA SER A 199 2.31 -15.61 -3.37
C SER A 199 3.16 -16.31 -2.30
N GLY A 200 2.93 -16.01 -1.01
CA GLY A 200 3.72 -16.54 0.11
C GLY A 200 2.94 -17.42 1.10
N ARG A 201 1.66 -17.70 0.84
CA ARG A 201 0.78 -18.49 1.72
C ARG A 201 -0.05 -19.46 0.88
N ALA A 202 -0.20 -20.69 1.36
CA ALA A 202 -1.06 -21.69 0.69
C ALA A 202 -2.56 -21.46 0.95
N GLN A 203 -2.91 -20.66 1.95
CA GLN A 203 -4.29 -20.32 2.27
C GLN A 203 -4.87 -19.39 1.21
N ALA A 204 -6.10 -19.65 0.79
CA ALA A 204 -6.92 -18.75 -0.01
C ALA A 204 -8.13 -18.28 0.82
N TRP A 205 -8.75 -17.17 0.42
CA TRP A 205 -9.99 -16.68 1.03
C TRP A 205 -11.10 -16.61 -0.01
N ALA A 206 -12.34 -16.93 0.37
CA ALA A 206 -13.49 -16.61 -0.46
C ALA A 206 -13.54 -15.09 -0.68
N LEU A 207 -13.78 -14.62 -1.90
CA LEU A 207 -13.64 -13.20 -2.25
C LEU A 207 -14.85 -12.37 -1.76
N PRO A 208 -14.67 -11.41 -0.84
CA PRO A 208 -15.73 -10.46 -0.51
C PRO A 208 -16.09 -9.55 -1.68
N GLU A 209 -17.37 -9.21 -1.81
CA GLU A 209 -17.79 -8.13 -2.70
C GLU A 209 -17.12 -6.81 -2.29
N GLY A 210 -16.65 -6.05 -3.28
CA GLY A 210 -15.91 -4.80 -3.04
C GLY A 210 -14.54 -4.96 -2.37
N ALA A 211 -13.98 -6.18 -2.30
CA ALA A 211 -12.65 -6.42 -1.72
C ALA A 211 -11.56 -5.57 -2.36
N GLN A 212 -10.76 -4.95 -1.50
CA GLN A 212 -9.63 -4.08 -1.81
C GLN A 212 -8.31 -4.70 -1.33
N ASP A 213 -7.19 -4.17 -1.80
CA ASP A 213 -5.86 -4.45 -1.24
C ASP A 213 -5.34 -3.27 -0.39
N ARG A 214 -4.13 -3.43 0.17
CA ARG A 214 -3.47 -2.45 1.05
C ARG A 214 -3.14 -1.10 0.40
N LEU A 215 -3.33 -0.95 -0.91
CA LEU A 215 -3.17 0.30 -1.63
C LEU A 215 -4.46 0.76 -2.33
N SER A 216 -5.24 -0.14 -2.92
CA SER A 216 -6.47 0.20 -3.65
C SER A 216 -7.57 0.78 -2.76
N TRP A 217 -7.56 0.50 -1.44
CA TRP A 217 -8.50 1.07 -0.50
C TRP A 217 -8.48 2.61 -0.51
N LEU A 218 -7.32 3.24 -0.75
CA LEU A 218 -7.18 4.69 -0.71
C LEU A 218 -7.94 5.36 -1.86
N PRO A 219 -7.66 5.09 -3.15
CA PRO A 219 -8.45 5.64 -4.25
C PRO A 219 -9.92 5.19 -4.21
N GLN A 220 -10.23 3.99 -3.68
CA GLN A 220 -11.60 3.56 -3.44
C GLN A 220 -12.32 4.46 -2.42
N LEU A 221 -11.67 4.76 -1.29
CA LEU A 221 -12.22 5.68 -0.28
C LEU A 221 -12.46 7.06 -0.90
N LEU A 222 -11.47 7.62 -1.61
CA LEU A 222 -11.63 8.91 -2.30
C LEU A 222 -12.81 8.90 -3.27
N ALA A 223 -12.98 7.80 -4.03
CA ALA A 223 -14.07 7.66 -4.97
C ALA A 223 -15.44 7.60 -4.30
N VAL A 224 -15.55 6.92 -3.16
CA VAL A 224 -16.78 6.89 -2.35
C VAL A 224 -17.11 8.28 -1.80
N LEU A 225 -16.12 8.99 -1.27
CA LEU A 225 -16.31 10.34 -0.75
C LEU A 225 -16.72 11.32 -1.86
N ALA A 226 -16.07 11.26 -3.02
CA ALA A 226 -16.36 12.14 -4.16
C ALA A 226 -17.76 11.90 -4.77
N ALA A 227 -18.37 10.73 -4.55
CA ALA A 227 -19.73 10.44 -4.96
C ALA A 227 -20.81 11.01 -4.02
N GLN A 228 -20.44 11.34 -2.79
CA GLN A 228 -21.33 11.85 -1.75
C GLN A 228 -20.75 13.12 -1.13
N PRO A 229 -21.20 14.32 -1.51
CA PRO A 229 -20.51 15.57 -1.17
C PRO A 229 -20.65 15.99 0.30
N GLN A 230 -21.49 15.32 1.10
CA GLN A 230 -21.83 15.75 2.46
C GLN A 230 -21.64 14.61 3.46
N TRP A 231 -20.58 14.70 4.25
CA TRP A 231 -20.27 13.79 5.34
C TRP A 231 -20.37 14.52 6.67
N ALA A 232 -21.00 13.90 7.66
CA ALA A 232 -21.07 14.41 9.02
C ALA A 232 -20.09 13.68 9.92
N VAL A 233 -19.57 14.36 10.95
CA VAL A 233 -18.75 13.73 11.99
C VAL A 233 -19.49 12.54 12.59
N GLY A 234 -18.79 11.42 12.75
CA GLY A 234 -19.35 10.13 13.15
C GLY A 234 -19.81 9.24 12.00
N ALA A 235 -19.82 9.73 10.75
CA ALA A 235 -20.09 8.87 9.59
C ALA A 235 -19.07 7.75 9.47
N THR A 236 -19.52 6.57 9.06
CA THR A 236 -18.68 5.37 8.95
C THR A 236 -18.67 4.76 7.56
N LEU A 237 -17.54 4.15 7.20
CA LEU A 237 -17.33 3.41 5.96
C LEU A 237 -16.60 2.10 6.24
N ARG A 238 -17.02 1.00 5.63
CA ARG A 238 -16.44 -0.33 5.85
C ARG A 238 -15.97 -0.91 4.53
N LEU A 239 -14.70 -1.31 4.47
CA LEU A 239 -14.10 -1.95 3.29
C LEU A 239 -13.47 -3.30 3.67
N PRO A 240 -13.71 -4.39 2.93
CA PRO A 240 -12.92 -5.60 3.06
C PRO A 240 -11.54 -5.39 2.43
N VAL A 241 -10.47 -5.53 3.20
CA VAL A 241 -9.09 -5.27 2.74
C VAL A 241 -8.20 -6.49 2.96
N ALA A 242 -7.53 -6.94 1.91
CA ALA A 242 -6.54 -8.01 1.93
C ALA A 242 -5.10 -7.47 1.90
N GLY A 243 -4.21 -8.03 2.71
CA GLY A 243 -2.77 -7.80 2.67
C GLY A 243 -1.99 -8.97 2.08
N ALA A 244 -0.89 -8.66 1.39
CA ALA A 244 -0.05 -9.69 0.75
C ALA A 244 0.64 -10.65 1.74
N ASP A 245 0.55 -10.42 3.06
CA ASP A 245 1.02 -11.29 4.13
C ASP A 245 0.04 -12.44 4.47
N GLY A 246 -1.16 -12.41 3.88
CA GLY A 246 -2.19 -13.43 3.99
C GLY A 246 -3.43 -13.00 4.78
N ASP A 247 -3.47 -11.76 5.25
CA ASP A 247 -4.58 -11.26 6.05
C ASP A 247 -5.72 -10.69 5.19
N LEU A 248 -6.94 -10.84 5.67
CA LEU A 248 -8.16 -10.26 5.12
C LEU A 248 -9.03 -9.83 6.29
N GLY A 249 -9.54 -8.60 6.26
CA GLY A 249 -10.42 -8.13 7.33
C GLY A 249 -11.14 -6.83 7.00
N ALA A 250 -12.18 -6.53 7.79
CA ALA A 250 -12.92 -5.28 7.69
C ALA A 250 -12.08 -4.09 8.19
N TRP A 251 -11.95 -3.08 7.33
CA TRP A 251 -11.43 -1.76 7.66
C TRP A 251 -12.59 -0.80 7.85
N ASP A 252 -12.84 -0.48 9.11
CA ASP A 252 -13.88 0.46 9.53
C ASP A 252 -13.27 1.84 9.69
N TRP A 253 -13.73 2.77 8.87
CA TRP A 253 -13.34 4.17 8.86
C TRP A 253 -14.43 5.02 9.49
N THR A 254 -14.03 6.04 10.24
CA THR A 254 -14.93 7.03 10.84
C THR A 254 -14.43 8.43 10.52
N LEU A 255 -15.32 9.33 10.11
CA LEU A 255 -15.02 10.76 10.07
C LEU A 255 -15.00 11.29 11.50
N VAL A 256 -13.82 11.58 12.03
CA VAL A 256 -13.66 11.95 13.44
C VAL A 256 -13.81 13.44 13.69
N ASP A 257 -13.35 14.27 12.75
CA ASP A 257 -13.48 15.73 12.81
C ASP A 257 -13.31 16.34 11.41
N THR A 258 -13.54 17.64 11.31
CA THR A 258 -13.33 18.45 10.11
C THR A 258 -12.44 19.65 10.41
N GLU A 259 -11.50 19.50 11.35
CA GLU A 259 -10.61 20.58 11.73
C GLU A 259 -9.60 20.88 10.60
N PRO A 260 -9.29 22.16 10.32
CA PRO A 260 -8.28 22.49 9.32
C PRO A 260 -6.91 21.89 9.67
N LEU A 261 -6.23 21.31 8.69
CA LEU A 261 -4.84 20.88 8.81
C LEU A 261 -3.93 21.96 8.20
N ASP A 262 -3.04 22.53 9.02
CA ASP A 262 -2.11 23.60 8.60
C ASP A 262 -2.82 24.79 7.90
N GLY A 263 -4.03 25.12 8.37
CA GLY A 263 -4.88 26.19 7.84
C GLY A 263 -5.70 25.83 6.60
N GLN A 264 -5.56 24.62 6.06
CA GLN A 264 -6.36 24.11 4.93
C GLN A 264 -7.57 23.32 5.45
N PRO A 265 -8.80 23.58 4.95
CA PRO A 265 -9.97 22.79 5.31
C PRO A 265 -9.77 21.30 5.01
N ALA A 266 -9.98 20.45 6.02
CA ALA A 266 -9.71 19.03 5.93
C ALA A 266 -10.85 18.16 6.48
N LEU A 267 -10.97 16.95 5.95
CA LEU A 267 -11.73 15.85 6.56
C LEU A 267 -10.74 14.89 7.21
N HIS A 268 -10.90 14.62 8.50
CA HIS A 268 -10.07 13.67 9.22
C HIS A 268 -10.80 12.34 9.37
N TRP A 269 -10.38 11.35 8.58
CA TRP A 269 -10.88 9.97 8.64
C TRP A 269 -9.91 9.10 9.42
N GLN A 270 -10.46 8.24 10.29
CA GLN A 270 -9.66 7.34 11.11
C GLN A 270 -10.13 5.89 10.97
N ARG A 271 -9.17 4.99 10.84
CA ARG A 271 -9.33 3.54 11.03
C ARG A 271 -8.61 3.14 12.32
N PRO A 272 -9.31 2.65 13.36
CA PRO A 272 -8.65 2.16 14.57
C PRO A 272 -7.93 0.83 14.33
N ALA A 273 -6.90 0.54 15.13
CA ALA A 273 -6.32 -0.79 15.21
C ALA A 273 -7.30 -1.73 15.92
N ARG A 274 -7.65 -2.87 15.31
CA ARG A 274 -8.64 -3.81 15.88
C ARG A 274 -8.01 -4.94 16.69
N ARG A 275 -6.72 -5.18 16.52
CA ARG A 275 -5.96 -6.24 17.17
C ARG A 275 -4.52 -5.80 17.45
N PRO A 276 -3.79 -6.48 18.36
CA PRO A 276 -2.36 -6.26 18.51
C PRO A 276 -1.63 -6.43 17.17
N TYR A 277 -0.63 -5.59 16.97
CA TYR A 277 0.19 -5.47 15.77
C TYR A 277 -0.53 -4.97 14.50
N ASP A 278 -1.77 -4.51 14.63
CA ASP A 278 -2.51 -3.80 13.59
C ASP A 278 -2.14 -2.31 13.55
N HIS A 279 -2.47 -1.65 12.45
CA HIS A 279 -2.19 -0.23 12.21
C HIS A 279 -3.43 0.63 12.45
N ARG A 280 -3.39 1.53 13.43
CA ARG A 280 -4.28 2.70 13.38
C ARG A 280 -3.84 3.57 12.20
N ILE A 281 -4.80 4.04 11.43
CA ILE A 281 -4.56 4.97 10.32
C ILE A 281 -5.37 6.22 10.57
N ASP A 282 -4.70 7.37 10.57
CA ASP A 282 -5.31 8.69 10.52
C ASP A 282 -5.05 9.27 9.13
N LEU A 283 -6.08 9.78 8.47
CA LEU A 283 -6.05 10.25 7.09
C LEU A 283 -6.73 11.62 7.02
N TRP A 284 -5.96 12.65 6.68
CA TRP A 284 -6.46 14.00 6.45
C TRP A 284 -6.58 14.24 4.95
N LEU A 285 -7.78 14.56 4.49
CA LEU A 285 -8.13 14.76 3.09
C LEU A 285 -8.58 16.20 2.85
N GLU A 286 -8.42 16.70 1.63
CA GLU A 286 -9.06 17.95 1.21
C GLU A 286 -10.58 17.90 1.48
N ALA A 287 -11.12 18.98 2.04
CA ALA A 287 -12.55 19.05 2.34
C ALA A 287 -13.44 18.92 1.11
N GLN A 288 -12.95 19.36 -0.05
CA GLN A 288 -13.67 19.30 -1.31
C GLN A 288 -13.20 18.15 -2.19
N ALA A 289 -14.10 17.65 -3.02
CA ALA A 289 -13.79 16.65 -4.02
C ALA A 289 -12.64 17.16 -4.93
N PRO A 290 -11.70 16.29 -5.31
CA PRO A 290 -11.74 14.83 -5.19
C PRO A 290 -11.11 14.29 -3.88
N HIS A 291 -10.97 15.12 -2.85
CA HIS A 291 -10.52 14.75 -1.50
C HIS A 291 -9.09 14.21 -1.46
N TRP A 292 -8.15 14.86 -2.17
CA TRP A 292 -6.77 14.37 -2.17
C TRP A 292 -6.16 14.37 -0.75
N PRO A 293 -5.31 13.38 -0.42
CA PRO A 293 -4.66 13.34 0.88
C PRO A 293 -3.76 14.56 1.10
N LEU A 294 -3.98 15.24 2.23
CA LEU A 294 -3.10 16.27 2.78
C LEU A 294 -2.02 15.64 3.65
N ALA A 295 -2.41 14.64 4.44
CA ALA A 295 -1.49 13.87 5.26
C ALA A 295 -2.10 12.52 5.61
N TRP A 296 -1.26 11.55 5.98
CA TRP A 296 -1.72 10.39 6.72
C TRP A 296 -0.67 9.90 7.70
N GLN A 297 -1.13 9.18 8.71
CA GLN A 297 -0.29 8.63 9.75
C GLN A 297 -0.63 7.15 9.99
N TRP A 298 0.39 6.30 9.99
CA TRP A 298 0.26 4.89 10.36
C TRP A 298 0.92 4.65 11.71
N LEU A 299 0.14 4.18 12.69
CA LEU A 299 0.60 3.86 14.02
C LEU A 299 0.36 2.38 14.31
N ARG A 300 1.43 1.60 14.48
CA ARG A 300 1.32 0.20 14.88
C ARG A 300 1.10 0.09 16.40
N THR A 301 0.10 -0.68 16.81
CA THR A 301 -0.29 -0.82 18.22
C THR A 301 -0.05 -2.26 18.70
N PRO A 302 0.58 -2.52 19.86
CA PRO A 302 1.19 -1.55 20.77
C PRO A 302 2.62 -1.14 20.36
N GLY A 303 3.03 0.07 20.77
CA GLY A 303 4.45 0.46 20.87
C GLY A 303 5.18 0.83 19.57
N GLY A 304 4.51 0.92 18.43
CA GLY A 304 5.14 1.37 17.18
C GLY A 304 5.34 2.89 17.12
N SER A 305 6.43 3.35 16.48
CA SER A 305 6.56 4.75 16.10
C SER A 305 5.62 5.06 14.94
N ALA A 306 4.91 6.19 15.02
CA ALA A 306 4.08 6.67 13.93
C ALA A 306 4.93 6.96 12.69
N VAL A 307 4.47 6.49 11.54
CA VAL A 307 4.96 6.91 10.23
C VAL A 307 4.02 7.97 9.71
N ARG A 308 4.48 9.22 9.60
CA ARG A 308 3.69 10.34 9.09
C ARG A 308 4.12 10.70 7.69
N TRP A 309 3.14 10.89 6.82
CA TRP A 309 3.27 11.37 5.46
C TRP A 309 2.54 12.71 5.41
N SER A 310 3.25 13.78 5.03
CA SER A 310 2.66 15.11 4.83
C SER A 310 2.84 15.49 3.38
N ARG A 311 1.76 15.87 2.69
CA ARG A 311 1.82 16.24 1.28
C ARG A 311 2.80 17.41 1.10
N LEU A 312 3.68 17.25 0.12
CA LEU A 312 4.45 18.36 -0.41
C LEU A 312 3.55 19.02 -1.44
N ASP A 313 3.19 20.28 -1.23
CA ASP A 313 2.39 21.03 -2.19
C ASP A 313 3.05 20.94 -3.58
N GLU A 314 2.22 20.78 -4.62
CA GLU A 314 2.71 20.90 -6.00
C GLU A 314 3.36 22.27 -6.14
N ALA A 315 4.60 22.30 -6.63
CA ALA A 315 5.14 23.55 -7.13
C ALA A 315 4.14 24.09 -8.18
N PRO A 316 3.78 25.38 -8.10
CA PRO A 316 2.77 25.98 -8.98
C PRO A 316 3.10 25.83 -10.47
#